data_AF-A0AA46NZX2-F1
#
_entry.id   AF-A0AA46NZX2-F1
#
_cell.length_a   1.000
_cell.length_b   1.000
_cell.length_c   1.000
_cell.angle_alpha   90.00
_cell.angle_beta   90.00
_cell.angle_gamma   90.00
#
_symmetry.space_group_name_H-M   'P 1'
#
loop_
_entity.id
_entity.type
_entity.pdbx_description
1 polymer ?
#
loop_
_entity_poly.entity_id
_entity_poly.type
_entity_poly.pdbx_seq_one_letter_code
_entity_poly.pdbx_strand_id
1 'polypeptide(L)'
;MKKLSIFLLMLAFMAGCANNQATESEYDHESRDGVSFINNDLDRTEDNDTMDRTMSGDQNPNFINFDGKRLDNQDDIDQARKVIAAHEGFRPGAVWVNGEDMWVTAYRRGNMTHQEKIDSQAQLHKMLIKALPRYHIEVKVQEDRT
;
A
#
# COMPACT_ATOMS: atom_id res chain seq x y z
N MET A 1 14.08 -50.71 33.39
CA MET A 1 14.92 -49.52 33.11
C MET A 1 14.67 -48.96 31.71
N LYS A 2 14.95 -49.66 30.60
CA LYS A 2 14.72 -49.15 29.22
C LYS A 2 13.26 -48.76 28.90
N LYS A 3 12.27 -49.53 29.37
CA LYS A 3 10.84 -49.21 29.16
C LYS A 3 10.36 -47.98 29.95
N LEU A 4 11.05 -47.66 31.05
CA LEU A 4 10.75 -46.47 31.86
C LEU A 4 11.30 -45.21 31.17
N SER A 5 12.49 -45.29 30.55
CA SER A 5 13.06 -44.18 29.77
C SER A 5 12.24 -43.83 28.54
N ILE A 6 11.60 -44.81 27.88
CA ILE A 6 10.75 -44.55 26.71
C ILE A 6 9.46 -43.82 27.11
N PHE A 7 8.89 -44.17 28.28
CA PHE A 7 7.70 -43.51 28.80
C PHE A 7 7.97 -42.05 29.21
N LEU A 8 9.16 -41.80 29.79
CA LEU A 8 9.60 -40.45 30.17
C LEU A 8 9.86 -39.55 28.94
N LEU A 9 10.39 -40.12 27.85
CA LEU A 9 10.64 -39.40 26.59
C LEU A 9 9.32 -39.00 25.89
N MET A 10 8.27 -39.81 26.00
CA MET A 10 6.98 -39.56 25.35
C MET A 10 6.18 -38.45 26.05
N LEU A 11 6.35 -38.27 27.36
CA LEU A 11 5.74 -37.16 28.12
C LEU A 11 6.31 -35.79 27.73
N ALA A 12 7.57 -35.73 27.30
CA ALA A 12 8.23 -34.48 26.93
C ALA A 12 7.66 -33.85 25.64
N PHE A 13 7.05 -34.65 24.75
CA PHE A 13 6.46 -34.16 23.51
C PHE A 13 5.04 -33.59 23.66
N MET A 14 4.39 -33.77 24.81
CA MET A 14 3.02 -33.28 25.08
C MET A 14 2.98 -31.92 25.81
N ALA A 15 4.13 -31.36 26.23
CA ALA A 15 4.19 -30.13 27.03
C ALA A 15 4.20 -28.82 26.22
N GLY A 16 4.10 -28.89 24.89
CA GLY A 16 4.18 -27.71 24.02
C GLY A 16 2.89 -27.46 23.26
N CYS A 17 1.81 -27.02 23.93
CA CYS A 17 0.70 -26.26 23.33
C CYS A 17 -0.22 -25.62 24.39
N ALA A 18 -0.49 -24.31 24.22
CA ALA A 18 -1.31 -23.37 25.02
C ALA A 18 -0.58 -22.72 26.22
N ASN A 19 -0.49 -21.39 26.35
CA ASN A 19 -1.51 -20.37 26.08
C ASN A 19 -0.90 -18.98 25.76
N ASN A 20 -1.63 -18.17 24.98
CA ASN A 20 -1.36 -16.75 24.73
C ASN A 20 -1.81 -15.91 25.93
N GLN A 21 -0.92 -15.09 26.50
CA GLN A 21 -1.29 -13.76 26.96
C GLN A 21 -0.04 -12.87 26.89
N ALA A 22 -0.20 -11.76 26.17
CA ALA A 22 0.81 -10.76 25.91
C ALA A 22 1.28 -10.08 27.19
N THR A 23 2.58 -10.00 27.40
CA THR A 23 3.32 -8.77 27.76
C THR A 23 4.82 -9.05 27.83
N GLU A 24 5.56 -8.20 27.12
CA GLU A 24 6.91 -7.73 27.44
C GLU A 24 8.05 -8.76 27.44
N SER A 25 8.59 -9.04 26.25
CA SER A 25 10.03 -9.28 26.08
C SER A 25 10.67 -7.93 25.77
N GLU A 26 11.36 -7.31 26.73
CA GLU A 26 12.77 -7.60 27.02
C GLU A 26 13.67 -7.29 25.80
N TYR A 27 13.71 -6.00 25.44
CA TYR A 27 14.86 -5.36 24.81
C TYR A 27 15.41 -4.30 25.77
N ASP A 28 15.72 -4.75 26.99
CA ASP A 28 16.40 -3.97 28.02
C ASP A 28 17.91 -4.11 27.85
N HIS A 29 18.47 -3.66 26.73
CA HIS A 29 19.92 -3.47 26.58
C HIS A 29 20.20 -2.35 25.58
N GLU A 30 20.26 -1.13 26.10
CA GLU A 30 20.93 -0.03 25.42
C GLU A 30 22.38 -0.41 25.10
N SER A 31 22.77 -0.24 23.83
CA SER A 31 24.17 -0.30 23.45
C SER A 31 24.82 1.03 23.84
N ARG A 32 25.47 1.06 25.01
CA ARG A 32 26.53 2.02 25.36
C ARG A 32 27.68 1.83 24.37
N ASP A 33 27.53 2.32 23.15
CA ASP A 33 28.60 2.61 22.17
C ASP A 33 27.98 2.96 20.81
N GLY A 34 27.03 3.91 20.76
CA GLY A 34 26.82 4.81 19.62
C GLY A 34 26.79 4.28 18.18
N VAL A 35 26.42 3.01 17.92
CA VAL A 35 26.28 2.48 16.56
C VAL A 35 25.07 1.54 16.44
N SER A 36 23.88 2.12 16.33
CA SER A 36 22.74 1.43 15.71
C SER A 36 22.07 2.36 14.73
N PHE A 37 22.14 1.99 13.45
CA PHE A 37 21.46 2.68 12.37
C PHE A 37 20.04 2.12 12.26
N ILE A 38 19.06 3.00 12.47
CA ILE A 38 17.66 2.89 12.03
C ILE A 38 16.88 1.73 12.67
N ASN A 39 16.26 2.04 13.81
CA ASN A 39 15.17 1.27 14.41
C ASN A 39 13.86 1.88 13.89
N ASN A 40 13.06 1.06 13.22
CA ASN A 40 11.73 1.41 12.72
C ASN A 40 10.69 1.21 13.83
N ASP A 41 10.67 2.11 14.81
CA ASP A 41 9.55 2.22 15.75
C ASP A 41 8.97 3.62 15.71
N LEU A 42 7.79 3.67 15.09
CA LEU A 42 6.88 4.81 15.12
C LEU A 42 6.24 4.82 16.51
N ASP A 43 6.65 5.75 17.38
CA ASP A 43 5.76 6.19 18.45
C ASP A 43 5.42 7.67 18.31
N ARG A 44 4.12 7.89 18.23
CA ARG A 44 3.46 9.13 17.90
C ARG A 44 3.18 9.82 19.23
N THR A 45 4.01 10.79 19.59
CA THR A 45 3.59 11.79 20.57
C THR A 45 3.56 13.14 19.87
N GLU A 46 2.36 13.70 19.78
CA GLU A 46 2.13 15.08 19.40
C GLU A 46 3.01 15.99 20.27
N ASP A 47 3.89 16.76 19.64
CA ASP A 47 4.27 18.04 20.21
C ASP A 47 4.23 19.11 19.13
N ASN A 48 3.54 20.17 19.50
CA ASN A 48 3.09 21.22 18.62
C ASN A 48 4.19 22.27 18.44
N ASP A 49 4.13 22.93 17.29
CA ASP A 49 4.67 24.25 16.99
C ASP A 49 6.17 24.40 16.61
N THR A 50 6.30 24.81 15.34
CA THR A 50 7.31 25.73 14.79
C THR A 50 8.68 25.19 14.37
N MET A 51 8.70 24.44 13.27
CA MET A 51 9.73 24.66 12.24
C MET A 51 9.08 24.62 10.86
N ASP A 52 8.79 25.82 10.40
CA ASP A 52 8.95 26.34 9.05
C ASP A 52 8.53 25.48 7.85
N ARG A 53 7.82 26.17 6.95
CA ARG A 53 7.26 25.72 5.67
C ARG A 53 8.34 25.17 4.75
N THR A 54 8.81 23.95 5.01
CA THR A 54 9.53 23.21 3.98
C THR A 54 8.44 22.47 3.23
N MET A 55 8.11 22.98 2.05
CA MET A 55 7.29 22.29 1.05
C MET A 55 7.65 20.81 1.12
N SER A 56 6.75 19.96 1.62
CA SER A 56 7.00 18.52 1.70
C SER A 56 7.52 18.10 0.33
N GLY A 57 8.73 17.52 0.26
CA GLY A 57 9.30 17.05 -1.01
C GLY A 57 8.32 16.15 -1.78
N ASP A 58 7.42 15.53 -1.03
CA ASP A 58 6.28 14.70 -1.42
C ASP A 58 5.24 15.43 -2.30
N GLN A 59 5.16 16.77 -2.25
CA GLN A 59 4.22 17.57 -3.04
C GLN A 59 4.75 17.92 -4.45
N ASN A 60 6.05 17.77 -4.68
CA ASN A 60 6.66 18.00 -5.99
C ASN A 60 7.22 16.69 -6.55
N PRO A 61 6.54 16.08 -7.54
CA PRO A 61 6.92 14.77 -8.07
C PRO A 61 8.29 14.75 -8.78
N ASN A 62 8.95 15.91 -8.95
CA ASN A 62 10.28 16.03 -9.54
C ASN A 62 11.43 16.02 -8.52
N PHE A 63 11.19 15.92 -7.21
CA PHE A 63 12.27 15.73 -6.24
C PHE A 63 12.63 14.24 -6.12
N ILE A 64 13.93 13.96 -6.16
CA ILE A 64 14.47 12.64 -5.83
C ILE A 64 14.16 12.40 -4.35
N ASN A 65 13.44 11.33 -4.06
CA ASN A 65 13.14 11.00 -2.67
C ASN A 65 14.38 10.44 -1.97
N PHE A 66 14.96 11.23 -1.06
CA PHE A 66 16.16 10.87 -0.30
C PHE A 66 15.85 10.26 1.07
N ASP A 67 14.58 10.20 1.48
CA ASP A 67 14.19 9.75 2.83
C ASP A 67 14.09 8.22 2.99
N GLY A 68 14.36 7.47 1.92
CA GLY A 68 14.32 6.00 1.92
C GLY A 68 12.93 5.40 2.06
N LYS A 69 11.87 6.21 2.13
CA LYS A 69 10.49 5.73 2.11
C LYS A 69 10.14 5.34 0.68
N ARG A 70 9.48 4.18 0.52
CA ARG A 70 8.77 3.87 -0.72
C ARG A 70 7.87 5.08 -1.00
N LEU A 71 7.92 5.64 -2.22
CA LEU A 71 6.88 6.58 -2.64
C LEU A 71 5.55 5.89 -2.35
N ASP A 72 4.79 6.45 -1.42
CA ASP A 72 3.49 5.92 -1.10
C ASP A 72 2.56 6.28 -2.25
N ASN A 73 2.50 5.40 -3.24
CA ASN A 73 1.65 5.57 -4.41
C ASN A 73 0.16 5.48 -4.04
N GLN A 74 -0.18 5.24 -2.76
CA GLN A 74 -1.55 5.14 -2.29
C GLN A 74 -2.34 6.42 -2.57
N ASP A 75 -1.74 7.60 -2.38
CA ASP A 75 -2.38 8.88 -2.67
C ASP A 75 -2.72 9.02 -4.16
N ASP A 76 -1.79 8.63 -5.04
CA ASP A 76 -1.98 8.66 -6.49
C ASP A 76 -3.04 7.63 -6.95
N ILE A 77 -3.04 6.44 -6.33
CA ILE A 77 -4.05 5.40 -6.55
C ILE A 77 -5.44 5.91 -6.15
N ASP A 78 -5.54 6.57 -5.00
CA ASP A 78 -6.81 7.10 -4.50
C ASP A 78 -7.26 8.31 -5.31
N GLN A 79 -6.33 9.13 -5.80
CA GLN A 79 -6.62 10.20 -6.74
C GLN A 79 -7.17 9.64 -8.07
N ALA A 80 -6.58 8.58 -8.62
CA ALA A 80 -7.09 7.92 -9.82
C ALA A 80 -8.53 7.40 -9.59
N ARG A 81 -8.78 6.74 -8.45
CA ARG A 81 -10.13 6.28 -8.09
C ARG A 81 -11.13 7.41 -7.98
N LYS A 82 -10.75 8.54 -7.36
CA LYS A 82 -11.59 9.75 -7.24
C LYS A 82 -11.94 10.32 -8.61
N VAL A 83 -10.96 10.42 -9.52
CA VAL A 83 -11.16 10.92 -10.89
C VAL A 83 -12.15 10.04 -11.65
N ILE A 84 -12.01 8.72 -11.55
CA ILE A 84 -12.93 7.77 -12.20
C ILE A 84 -14.34 7.89 -11.61
N ALA A 85 -14.46 7.93 -10.27
CA ALA A 85 -15.74 8.00 -9.57
C ALA A 85 -16.48 9.33 -9.79
N ALA A 86 -15.75 10.42 -10.04
CA ALA A 86 -16.33 11.71 -10.36
C ALA A 86 -16.97 11.76 -11.76
N HIS A 87 -16.66 10.80 -12.64
CA HIS A 87 -17.26 10.73 -13.96
C HIS A 87 -18.51 9.84 -13.95
N GLU A 88 -19.65 10.42 -14.33
CA GLU A 88 -20.90 9.67 -14.45
C GLU A 88 -20.76 8.51 -15.43
N GLY A 89 -21.24 7.33 -15.03
CA GLY A 89 -21.23 6.13 -15.86
C GLY A 89 -19.99 5.25 -15.73
N PHE A 90 -18.96 5.65 -14.96
CA PHE A 90 -17.86 4.77 -14.58
C PHE A 90 -17.87 4.42 -13.09
N ARG A 91 -17.47 3.19 -12.78
CA ARG A 91 -17.18 2.73 -11.43
C ARG A 91 -15.69 2.37 -11.35
N PRO A 92 -14.96 2.88 -10.35
CA PRO A 92 -13.56 2.54 -10.17
C PRO A 92 -13.41 1.05 -9.87
N GLY A 93 -12.44 0.42 -10.52
CA GLY A 93 -12.03 -0.96 -10.30
C GLY A 93 -10.63 -1.04 -9.71
N ALA A 94 -9.87 -2.05 -10.14
CA ALA A 94 -8.49 -2.23 -9.74
C ALA A 94 -7.60 -1.11 -10.30
N VAL A 95 -6.76 -0.55 -9.44
CA VAL A 95 -5.72 0.43 -9.79
C VAL A 95 -4.43 -0.01 -9.11
N TRP A 96 -3.35 -0.08 -9.88
CA TRP A 96 -2.02 -0.38 -9.35
C TRP A 96 -0.95 0.38 -10.11
N VAL A 97 0.18 0.62 -9.43
CA VAL A 97 1.31 1.39 -9.95
C VAL A 97 2.55 0.53 -9.92
N ASN A 98 3.32 0.57 -11.01
CA ASN A 98 4.64 -0.05 -11.11
C ASN A 98 5.62 0.95 -11.72
N GLY A 99 6.43 1.60 -10.87
CA GLY A 99 7.33 2.67 -11.31
C GLY A 99 6.56 3.85 -11.90
N GLU A 100 6.81 4.14 -13.18
CA GLU A 100 6.14 5.22 -13.93
C GLU A 100 4.83 4.77 -14.60
N ASP A 101 4.51 3.47 -14.57
CA ASP A 101 3.33 2.93 -15.23
C ASP A 101 2.18 2.74 -14.23
N MET A 102 0.99 3.23 -14.58
CA MET A 102 -0.23 3.06 -13.81
C MET A 102 -1.25 2.28 -14.63
N TRP A 103 -1.79 1.22 -14.03
CA TRP A 103 -2.80 0.39 -14.67
C TRP A 103 -4.14 0.60 -13.99
N VAL A 104 -5.16 0.91 -14.79
CA VAL A 104 -6.48 1.27 -14.31
C VAL A 104 -7.54 0.40 -14.97
N THR A 105 -8.34 -0.26 -14.16
CA THR A 105 -9.59 -0.91 -14.59
C THR A 105 -10.78 -0.09 -14.13
N ALA A 106 -11.70 0.20 -15.03
CA ALA A 106 -12.98 0.83 -14.73
C ALA A 106 -14.14 0.01 -15.29
N TYR A 107 -15.28 0.09 -14.62
CA TYR A 107 -16.49 -0.62 -15.02
C TYR A 107 -17.54 0.37 -15.51
N ARG A 108 -18.26 0.01 -16.58
CA ARG A 108 -19.41 0.76 -17.10
C ARG A 108 -20.61 -0.18 -17.19
N ARG A 109 -21.77 0.28 -16.74
CA ARG A 109 -23.01 -0.52 -16.77
C ARG A 109 -23.48 -0.77 -18.20
N GLY A 110 -24.01 -1.96 -18.43
CA GLY A 110 -24.59 -2.36 -19.71
C GLY A 110 -23.56 -2.92 -20.69
N ASN A 111 -24.04 -3.30 -21.87
CA ASN A 111 -23.20 -3.83 -22.94
C ASN A 111 -22.60 -2.67 -23.75
N MET A 112 -21.34 -2.82 -24.14
CA MET A 112 -20.64 -1.88 -25.00
C MET A 112 -20.24 -2.58 -26.30
N THR A 113 -20.47 -1.91 -27.42
CA THR A 113 -19.82 -2.28 -28.67
C THR A 113 -18.30 -2.11 -28.55
N HIS A 114 -17.57 -2.73 -29.47
CA HIS A 114 -16.11 -2.57 -29.53
C HIS A 114 -15.69 -1.09 -29.65
N GLN A 115 -16.42 -0.31 -30.44
CA GLN A 115 -16.15 1.11 -30.62
C GLN A 115 -16.41 1.91 -29.35
N GLU A 116 -17.56 1.71 -28.69
CA GLU A 116 -17.88 2.38 -27.43
C GLU A 116 -16.87 2.08 -26.32
N LYS A 117 -16.31 0.86 -26.32
CA LYS A 117 -15.24 0.48 -25.40
C LYS A 117 -13.96 1.27 -25.66
N ILE A 118 -13.54 1.38 -26.93
CA ILE A 118 -12.37 2.18 -27.32
C ILE A 118 -12.58 3.64 -26.94
N ASP A 119 -13.75 4.20 -27.26
CA ASP A 119 -14.08 5.61 -26.98
C ASP A 119 -14.08 5.86 -25.47
N SER A 120 -14.65 4.94 -24.68
CA SER A 120 -14.65 5.01 -23.22
C SER A 120 -13.24 4.92 -22.63
N GLN A 121 -12.38 4.04 -23.16
CA GLN A 121 -10.99 3.93 -22.75
C GLN A 121 -10.22 5.22 -23.05
N ALA A 122 -10.38 5.78 -24.26
CA ALA A 122 -9.72 7.02 -24.66
C ALA A 122 -10.17 8.23 -23.82
N GLN A 123 -11.48 8.31 -23.53
CA GLN A 123 -12.03 9.35 -22.67
C GLN A 123 -11.45 9.28 -21.25
N LEU A 124 -11.47 8.09 -20.64
CA LEU A 124 -10.98 7.90 -19.29
C LEU A 124 -9.46 8.10 -19.19
N HIS A 125 -8.72 7.63 -20.19
CA HIS A 125 -7.28 7.87 -20.32
C HIS A 125 -6.95 9.37 -20.36
N LYS A 126 -7.66 10.16 -21.17
CA LYS A 126 -7.46 11.61 -21.25
C LYS A 126 -7.72 12.32 -19.91
N MET A 127 -8.73 11.88 -19.17
CA MET A 127 -9.05 12.44 -17.85
C MET A 127 -7.96 12.10 -16.83
N LEU A 128 -7.50 10.86 -16.81
CA LEU A 128 -6.49 10.39 -15.88
C LEU A 128 -5.13 11.06 -16.14
N ILE A 129 -4.68 11.18 -17.39
CA ILE A 129 -3.44 11.89 -17.72
C ILE A 129 -3.50 13.35 -17.26
N LYS A 130 -4.67 14.00 -17.39
CA LYS A 130 -4.82 15.39 -16.95
C LYS A 130 -4.69 15.52 -15.42
N ALA A 131 -5.15 14.53 -14.67
CA ALA A 131 -5.09 14.54 -13.21
C ALA A 131 -3.73 14.05 -12.67
N LEU A 132 -3.11 13.11 -13.36
CA LEU A 132 -1.92 12.37 -12.94
C LEU A 132 -0.88 12.34 -14.07
N PRO A 133 -0.32 13.51 -14.45
CA PRO A 133 0.51 13.65 -15.66
C PRO A 133 1.88 12.96 -15.57
N ARG A 134 2.28 12.51 -14.37
CA ARG A 134 3.56 11.85 -14.13
C ARG A 134 3.59 10.37 -14.52
N TYR A 135 2.43 9.76 -14.79
CA TYR A 135 2.33 8.32 -15.07
C TYR A 135 2.02 8.05 -16.54
N HIS A 136 2.55 6.94 -17.07
CA HIS A 136 2.01 6.31 -18.27
C HIS A 136 0.80 5.47 -17.86
N ILE A 137 -0.38 5.86 -18.31
CA ILE A 137 -1.62 5.29 -17.79
C ILE A 137 -2.21 4.32 -18.81
N GLU A 138 -2.35 3.06 -18.44
CA GLU A 138 -3.01 2.05 -19.24
C GLU A 138 -4.42 1.80 -18.69
N VAL A 139 -5.44 2.05 -19.51
CA VAL A 139 -6.84 2.01 -19.09
C VAL A 139 -7.58 0.85 -19.74
N LYS A 140 -8.26 0.05 -18.92
CA LYS A 140 -9.16 -1.02 -19.36
C LYS A 140 -10.58 -0.77 -18.85
N VAL A 141 -11.51 -0.52 -19.77
CA VAL A 141 -12.94 -0.42 -19.45
C VAL A 141 -13.60 -1.79 -19.64
N GLN A 142 -14.38 -2.23 -18.65
CA GLN A 142 -15.10 -3.49 -18.65
C GLN A 142 -16.60 -3.25 -18.44
N GLU A 143 -17.42 -4.17 -18.95
CA GLU A 143 -18.86 -4.17 -18.72
C GLU A 143 -19.17 -4.66 -17.30
N ASP A 144 -19.98 -3.90 -16.57
CA ASP A 144 -20.56 -4.33 -15.30
C ASP A 144 -21.88 -5.06 -15.58
N ARG A 145 -21.88 -6.38 -15.37
CA ARG A 145 -23.04 -7.26 -15.66
C ARG A 145 -23.95 -7.48 -14.45
N THR A 146 -23.68 -6.81 -13.33
CA THR A 146 -24.48 -6.84 -12.11
C THR A 146 -25.59 -5.81 -12.10
#